data_AF-A0A1H6HEZ1-F1
#
_entry.id   AF-A0A1H6HEZ1-F1
#
_cell.length_a   1.000
_cell.length_b   1.000
_cell.length_c   1.000
_cell.angle_alpha   90.00
_cell.angle_beta   90.00
_cell.angle_gamma   90.00
#
_symmetry.space_group_name_H-M   'P 1'
#
loop_
_entity.id
_entity.type
_entity.pdbx_description
1 polymer ?
#
loop_
_entity_poly.entity_id
_entity_poly.type
_entity_poly.pdbx_seq_one_letter_code
_entity_poly.pdbx_strand_id
1 'polypeptide(L)' 'MKYNEALQYKKEAVEKADDSVLENYYIVIVPADTDESAKYIEEYSKHPDQFKDESCKKYCSNEEYLVVSFKKDSL' A
#
# COMPACT_ATOMS: atom_id res chain seq x y z
N MET A 1 4.93 -11.69 -0.33
CA MET A 1 6.39 -11.40 -0.31
C MET A 1 6.77 -10.82 1.05
N LYS A 2 8.05 -10.85 1.46
CA LYS A 2 8.49 -10.21 2.72
C LYS A 2 8.52 -8.69 2.56
N TYR A 3 8.54 -7.97 3.68
CA TYR A 3 8.43 -6.51 3.69
C TYR A 3 9.48 -5.81 2.82
N ASN A 4 10.74 -6.22 2.91
CA ASN A 4 11.82 -5.59 2.13
C ASN A 4 11.65 -5.82 0.61
N GLU A 5 11.15 -6.99 0.22
CA GLU A 5 10.83 -7.29 -1.18
C GLU A 5 9.66 -6.41 -1.66
N ALA A 6 8.63 -6.24 -0.82
CA ALA A 6 7.50 -5.35 -1.13
C ALA A 6 7.94 -3.89 -1.25
N LEU A 7 8.88 -3.44 -0.41
CA LEU A 7 9.43 -2.09 -0.47
C LEU A 7 10.18 -1.84 -1.78
N GLN A 8 11.04 -2.78 -2.19
CA GLN A 8 11.73 -2.70 -3.46
C GLN A 8 10.74 -2.73 -4.63
N TYR A 9 9.78 -3.66 -4.62
CA TYR A 9 8.80 -3.80 -5.67
C TYR A 9 7.91 -2.56 -5.80
N LYS A 10 7.47 -1.97 -4.67
CA LYS A 10 6.74 -0.70 -4.66
C LYS A 10 7.56 0.41 -5.31
N LYS A 11 8.85 0.53 -4.95
CA LYS A 11 9.73 1.56 -5.53
C LYS A 11 9.82 1.42 -7.05
N GLU A 12 10.04 0.20 -7.54
CA GLU A 12 10.07 -0.07 -8.98
C GLU A 12 8.73 0.22 -9.66
N ALA A 13 7.61 -0.09 -9.01
CA ALA A 13 6.28 0.21 -9.52
C ALA A 13 6.04 1.73 -9.64
N VAL A 14 6.47 2.51 -8.63
CA VAL A 14 6.37 3.98 -8.66
C VAL A 14 7.29 4.56 -9.73
N GLU A 15 8.51 4.05 -9.89
CA GLU A 15 9.46 4.53 -10.91
C GLU A 15 9.00 4.24 -12.35
N LYS A 16 8.22 3.17 -12.56
CA LYS A 16 7.71 2.76 -13.88
C LYS A 16 6.29 3.26 -14.17
N ALA A 17 5.57 3.73 -13.17
CA ALA A 17 4.19 4.17 -13.32
C ALA A 17 4.13 5.50 -14.08
N ASP A 18 3.18 5.62 -15.01
CA ASP A 18 2.86 6.88 -15.66
C ASP A 18 2.38 7.92 -14.64
N ASP A 19 2.63 9.20 -14.94
CA ASP A 19 2.23 10.33 -14.09
C ASP A 19 0.75 10.28 -13.73
N SER A 20 -0.11 9.92 -14.69
CA SER A 20 -1.56 9.78 -14.43
C SER A 20 -1.89 8.71 -13.39
N VAL A 21 -1.11 7.63 -13.31
CA VAL A 21 -1.29 6.61 -12.26
C VAL A 21 -0.84 7.17 -10.92
N LEU A 22 0.32 7.84 -10.88
CA LEU A 22 0.84 8.45 -9.65
C LEU A 22 -0.07 9.56 -9.11
N GLU A 23 -0.75 10.30 -9.99
CA GLU A 23 -1.72 11.32 -9.63
C GLU A 23 -3.03 10.70 -9.11
N ASN A 24 -3.57 9.69 -9.80
CA ASN A 24 -4.92 9.18 -9.55
C ASN A 24 -4.99 7.94 -8.64
N TYR A 25 -3.88 7.28 -8.33
CA TYR A 25 -3.85 6.04 -7.55
C TYR A 25 -2.85 6.11 -6.39
N TYR A 26 -3.22 5.50 -5.27
CA TYR A 26 -2.28 5.16 -4.20
C TYR A 26 -1.62 3.83 -4.52
N ILE A 27 -0.29 3.80 -4.54
CA ILE A 27 0.51 2.56 -4.61
C ILE A 27 1.09 2.31 -3.22
N VAL A 28 0.60 1.28 -2.52
CA VAL A 28 0.94 1.03 -1.11
C VAL A 28 1.23 -0.43 -0.84
N ILE A 29 1.96 -0.67 0.26
CA ILE A 29 2.22 -2.01 0.79
C ILE A 29 1.11 -2.33 1.79
N VAL A 30 0.53 -3.52 1.67
CA VAL A 30 -0.52 -4.03 2.56
C VAL A 30 -0.16 -5.44 3.04
N PRO A 31 -0.72 -5.91 4.17
CA PRO A 31 -0.68 -7.33 4.52
C PRO A 31 -1.24 -8.20 3.40
N ALA A 32 -0.71 -9.41 3.21
CA ALA A 32 -1.19 -10.33 2.18
C ALA A 32 -2.54 -10.97 2.54
N ASP A 33 -2.88 -10.98 3.84
CA ASP A 33 -4.19 -11.42 4.30
C ASP A 33 -5.29 -10.42 3.90
N THR A 34 -6.42 -10.95 3.43
CA THR A 34 -7.54 -10.16 2.90
C THR A 34 -8.21 -9.28 3.97
N ASP A 35 -8.39 -9.80 5.19
CA ASP A 35 -9.07 -9.06 6.26
C ASP A 35 -8.15 -7.98 6.85
N GLU A 36 -6.86 -8.29 6.99
CA GLU A 36 -5.84 -7.33 7.43
C GLU A 36 -5.62 -6.21 6.41
N SER A 37 -5.54 -6.55 5.13
CA SER A 37 -5.42 -5.55 4.05
C SER A 37 -6.65 -4.68 3.94
N ALA A 38 -7.87 -5.23 4.06
CA ALA A 38 -9.09 -4.44 4.04
C ALA A 38 -9.12 -3.39 5.16
N LYS A 39 -8.76 -3.77 6.39
CA LYS A 39 -8.66 -2.85 7.53
C LYS A 39 -7.63 -1.75 7.29
N TYR A 40 -6.44 -2.13 6.83
CA TYR A 40 -5.38 -1.18 6.51
C TYR A 40 -5.81 -0.18 5.43
N ILE A 41 -6.40 -0.65 4.33
CA ILE A 41 -6.84 0.20 3.21
C ILE A 41 -7.95 1.16 3.67
N GLU A 42 -8.88 0.70 4.51
CA GLU A 42 -9.94 1.56 5.06
C GLU A 42 -9.35 2.70 5.90
N GLU A 43 -8.43 2.40 6.82
CA GLU A 43 -7.80 3.42 7.65
C GLU A 43 -6.87 4.34 6.86
N TYR A 44 -6.10 3.78 5.92
CA TYR A 44 -5.26 4.53 5.01
C TYR A 44 -6.08 5.53 4.20
N SER A 45 -7.24 5.11 3.67
CA SER A 45 -8.09 5.97 2.84
C SER A 45 -8.67 7.17 3.63
N LYS A 46 -8.86 7.03 4.94
CA LYS A 46 -9.32 8.11 5.82
C LYS A 46 -8.24 9.14 6.12
N HIS A 47 -6.99 8.69 6.30
CA HIS A 47 -5.88 9.54 6.75
C HIS A 47 -4.55 9.22 6.04
N PRO A 48 -4.46 9.28 4.70
CA PRO A 48 -3.32 8.76 3.95
C PRO A 48 -1.98 9.40 4.35
N ASP A 49 -1.99 10.69 4.72
CA ASP A 49 -0.80 11.45 5.14
C ASP A 49 -0.19 10.95 6.47
N GLN A 50 -0.94 10.19 7.27
CA GLN A 50 -0.45 9.63 8.53
C GLN A 50 0.24 8.27 8.36
N PHE A 51 0.14 7.67 7.17
CA PHE A 51 0.66 6.33 6.90
C PHE A 51 2.01 6.40 6.17
N LYS A 52 2.99 5.66 6.70
CA LYS A 52 4.25 5.36 6.03
C LYS A 52 4.20 3.93 5.51
N ASP A 53 5.14 3.57 4.65
CA ASP A 53 5.24 2.20 4.14
C ASP A 53 5.35 1.15 5.25
N GLU A 54 5.93 1.48 6.40
CA GLU A 54 6.04 0.56 7.54
C GLU A 54 4.76 0.45 8.37
N SER A 55 3.78 1.36 8.19
CA SER A 55 2.54 1.35 8.95
C SER A 55 1.76 0.04 8.76
N CYS A 56 1.86 -0.60 7.59
CA CYS A 56 1.19 -1.87 7.30
C CYS A 56 1.66 -3.03 8.20
N LYS A 57 2.88 -2.97 8.75
CA LYS A 57 3.42 -4.00 9.65
C LYS A 57 2.59 -4.16 10.92
N LYS A 58 1.92 -3.10 11.38
CA LYS A 58 1.05 -3.14 12.58
C LYS A 58 -0.20 -4.00 12.37
N TYR A 59 -0.60 -4.20 11.12
CA TYR A 59 -1.80 -4.94 10.74
C TYR A 59 -1.48 -6.36 10.29
N CYS A 60 -0.20 -6.71 10.12
CA CYS A 60 0.23 -7.97 9.53
C CYS A 60 0.59 -8.99 10.60
N SER A 61 -0.11 -10.13 10.63
CA SER A 61 0.16 -11.21 11.60
C SER A 61 1.12 -12.29 11.09
N ASN A 62 1.29 -12.42 9.77
CA ASN A 62 2.02 -13.52 9.12
C ASN A 62 3.31 -13.08 8.41
N GLU A 63 3.69 -11.80 8.52
CA GLU A 63 4.83 -11.19 7.83
C GLU A 63 4.81 -11.35 6.30
N GLU A 64 3.62 -11.52 5.72
CA GLU A 64 3.43 -11.56 4.28
C GLU A 64 2.76 -10.29 3.80
N TYR A 65 3.28 -9.72 2.71
CA TYR A 65 2.85 -8.44 2.16
C TYR A 65 2.58 -8.53 0.67
N LEU A 66 1.79 -7.58 0.19
CA LEU A 66 1.47 -7.32 -1.21
C LEU A 66 1.60 -5.83 -1.50
N VAL A 67 1.88 -5.50 -2.76
CA VAL A 67 1.79 -4.13 -3.25
C VAL A 67 0.52 -4.02 -4.07
N VAL A 68 -0.32 -3.06 -3.71
CA VAL A 68 -1.61 -2.84 -4.37
C VAL A 68 -1.72 -1.39 -4.82
N SER A 69 -2.45 -1.18 -5.90
CA SER A 69 -2.84 0.14 -6.37
C SER A 69 -4.35 0.30 -6.29
N PHE A 70 -4.83 1.35 -5.63
CA PHE A 70 -6.25 1.70 -5.62
C PHE A 70 -6.44 3.19 -5.88
N LYS A 71 -7.58 3.55 -6.46
CA LYS A 71 -7.86 4.92 -6.87
C LYS A 71 -7.88 5.83 -5.64
N LYS A 72 -7.24 6.99 -5.72
CA LYS A 72 -7.44 8.05 -4.72
C LYS A 72 -8.88 8.51 -4.89
N ASP A 73 -9.70 8.31 -3.87
CA ASP A 73 -11.05 8.88 -3.90
C ASP A 73 -10.91 10.39 -3.98
N SER A 74 -11.52 10.98 -5.02
CA SER A 74 -11.67 12.42 -5.14
C SER A 74 -12.80 12.81 -4.19
N LEU A 75 -12.43 13.16 -2.95
CA LEU A 75 -13.32 13.90 -2.05
C LEU A 75 -13.72 15.23 -2.67
#